data_AF-A0A960XRV6-F1
#
_entry.id   AF-A0A960XRV6-F1
#
_cell.length_a   1.000
_cell.length_b   1.000
_cell.length_c   1.000
_cell.angle_alpha   90.00
_cell.angle_beta   90.00
_cell.angle_gamma   90.00
#
_symmetry.space_group_name_H-M   'P 1'
#
loop_
_entity.id
_entity.type
_entity.pdbx_description
1 polymer ?
#
loop_
_entity_poly.entity_id
_entity_poly.type
_entity_poly.pdbx_seq_one_letter_code
_entity_poly.pdbx_strand_id
1 'polypeptide(L)'
;EAEDSTGRDAELLIVGRRVAEHGGPTIVLGDLNDVAWSRTTKLFQRVSGLLDPRIGRGFFSTFHAKHRWMRWPLDHVFFSRHFRLREMKRLGPIGSDHFPILADFSFEPENGDDQDPPDMDAGDEHAAERKIENARDR
;
A
#
# COMPACT_ATOMS: atom_id res chain seq x y z
N GLU A 1 6.83 -8.72 14.49
CA GLU A 1 6.66 -7.26 14.31
C GLU A 1 7.20 -6.59 15.56
N ALA A 2 7.84 -5.42 15.41
CA ALA A 2 8.38 -4.70 16.55
C ALA A 2 7.23 -4.08 17.36
N GLU A 3 7.38 -3.94 18.67
CA GLU A 3 6.32 -3.35 19.51
C GLU A 3 5.97 -1.92 19.06
N ASP A 4 6.91 -1.18 18.46
CA ASP A 4 6.73 0.21 18.01
C ASP A 4 5.85 0.37 16.75
N SER A 5 5.59 -0.69 15.96
CA SER A 5 4.82 -0.56 14.70
C SER A 5 3.30 -0.61 14.88
N THR A 6 2.80 -0.80 16.10
CA THR A 6 1.38 -1.13 16.35
C THR A 6 0.43 0.02 16.01
N GLY A 7 0.80 1.26 16.35
CA GLY A 7 -0.02 2.45 16.05
C GLY A 7 -0.13 2.69 14.55
N ARG A 8 1.01 2.72 13.84
CA ARG A 8 1.08 2.88 12.38
C ARG A 8 0.29 1.78 11.64
N ASP A 9 0.47 0.53 12.05
CA ASP A 9 -0.21 -0.60 11.43
C ASP A 9 -1.73 -0.50 11.59
N ALA A 10 -2.21 -0.01 12.74
CA ALA A 10 -3.63 0.25 12.97
C ALA A 10 -4.17 1.42 12.13
N GLU A 11 -3.43 2.53 12.01
CA GLU A 11 -3.80 3.66 11.15
C GLU A 11 -4.00 3.21 9.69
N LEU A 12 -3.06 2.41 9.19
CA LEU A 12 -3.15 1.86 7.84
C LEU A 12 -4.42 1.00 7.67
N LEU A 13 -4.74 0.14 8.63
CA LEU A 13 -5.95 -0.69 8.59
C LEU A 13 -7.25 0.12 8.70
N ILE A 14 -7.25 1.20 9.48
CA ILE A 14 -8.39 2.14 9.57
C ILE A 14 -8.62 2.80 8.21
N VAL A 15 -7.55 3.24 7.52
CA VAL A 15 -7.66 3.75 6.14
C VAL A 15 -8.20 2.67 5.22
N GLY A 16 -7.70 1.43 5.32
CA GLY A 16 -8.17 0.32 4.50
C GLY A 16 -9.68 0.08 4.61
N ARG A 17 -10.23 0.11 5.83
CA ARG A 17 -11.68 0.01 6.06
C ARG A 17 -12.46 1.15 5.45
N ARG A 18 -11.99 2.39 5.64
CA ARG A 18 -12.63 3.58 5.04
C ARG A 18 -12.69 3.50 3.52
N VAL A 19 -11.64 2.95 2.90
CA VAL A 19 -11.63 2.73 1.44
C VAL A 19 -12.65 1.68 1.03
N ALA A 20 -12.72 0.55 1.74
CA ALA A 20 -13.68 -0.51 1.45
C ALA A 20 -15.14 -0.02 1.62
N GLU A 21 -15.41 0.75 2.67
CA GLU A 21 -16.73 1.38 2.92
C GLU A 21 -17.08 2.45 1.88
N HIS A 22 -16.08 3.19 1.37
CA HIS A 22 -16.29 4.24 0.39
C HIS A 22 -16.71 3.69 -0.98
N GLY A 23 -16.10 2.59 -1.44
CA GLY A 23 -16.45 1.90 -2.70
C GLY A 23 -16.14 2.66 -4.00
N GLY A 24 -15.65 3.91 -3.93
CA GLY A 24 -15.37 4.76 -5.09
C GLY A 24 -13.92 4.74 -5.62
N PRO A 25 -13.63 5.52 -6.67
CA PRO A 25 -12.28 5.73 -7.18
C PRO A 25 -11.34 6.26 -6.09
N THR A 26 -10.30 5.49 -5.76
CA THR A 26 -9.41 5.79 -4.63
C THR A 26 -7.98 5.45 -4.99
N ILE A 27 -7.05 6.31 -4.58
CA ILE A 27 -5.61 6.05 -4.57
C ILE A 27 -5.11 6.32 -3.15
N VAL A 28 -4.36 5.38 -2.59
CA VAL A 28 -3.67 5.52 -1.31
C VAL A 28 -2.17 5.50 -1.59
N LEU A 29 -1.45 6.53 -1.16
CA LEU A 29 -0.01 6.63 -1.36
C LEU A 29 0.69 7.23 -0.15
N GLY A 30 1.92 6.80 0.09
CA GLY A 30 2.75 7.33 1.17
C GLY A 30 3.90 6.41 1.55
N ASP A 31 4.73 6.89 2.46
CA ASP A 31 5.75 6.08 3.13
C ASP A 31 5.09 5.27 4.24
N LEU A 32 4.98 3.95 4.02
CA LEU A 32 4.44 3.04 5.03
C LEU A 32 5.53 2.52 5.96
N ASN A 33 6.80 2.79 5.65
CA ASN A 33 7.97 2.33 6.39
C ASN A 33 7.95 0.81 6.63
N ASP A 34 7.34 0.09 5.69
CA ASP A 34 7.17 -1.36 5.69
C ASP A 34 7.40 -1.87 4.28
N VAL A 35 7.60 -3.17 4.12
CA VAL A 35 7.84 -3.80 2.81
C VAL A 35 6.55 -4.38 2.24
N ALA A 36 6.45 -4.41 0.92
CA ALA A 36 5.27 -4.89 0.20
C ALA A 36 4.81 -6.31 0.59
N TRP A 37 5.74 -7.16 1.06
CA TRP A 37 5.45 -8.53 1.47
C TRP A 37 5.19 -8.70 2.98
N SER A 38 5.10 -7.60 3.74
CA SER A 38 4.78 -7.65 5.15
C SER A 38 3.34 -8.12 5.39
N ARG A 39 3.08 -8.63 6.59
CA ARG A 39 1.74 -9.11 6.97
C ARG A 39 0.74 -7.97 7.02
N THR A 40 1.10 -6.84 7.62
CA THR A 40 0.24 -5.66 7.70
C THR A 40 -0.07 -5.10 6.31
N THR A 41 0.90 -4.99 5.42
CA THR A 41 0.66 -4.48 4.05
C THR A 41 -0.29 -5.39 3.27
N LYS A 42 -0.10 -6.72 3.35
CA LYS A 42 -1.02 -7.69 2.73
C LYS A 42 -2.41 -7.67 3.35
N LEU A 43 -2.50 -7.49 4.67
CA LEU A 43 -3.78 -7.37 5.36
C LEU A 43 -4.50 -6.07 4.95
N PHE A 44 -3.80 -4.94 4.90
CA PHE A 44 -4.34 -3.70 4.36
C PHE A 44 -4.85 -3.88 2.93
N GLN A 45 -4.07 -4.53 2.07
CA GLN A 45 -4.44 -4.73 0.69
C GLN A 45 -5.74 -5.55 0.56
N ARG A 46 -5.84 -6.66 1.31
CA ARG A 46 -7.05 -7.52 1.35
C ARG A 46 -8.26 -6.79 1.94
N VAL A 47 -8.09 -6.09 3.06
CA VAL A 47 -9.16 -5.33 3.73
C VAL A 47 -9.67 -4.17 2.86
N SER A 48 -8.77 -3.46 2.17
CA SER A 48 -9.13 -2.30 1.33
C SER A 48 -9.63 -2.68 -0.06
N GLY A 49 -9.31 -3.90 -0.54
CA GLY A 49 -9.56 -4.33 -1.91
C GLY A 49 -8.72 -3.58 -2.96
N LEU A 50 -7.70 -2.84 -2.56
CA LEU A 50 -6.86 -2.06 -3.48
C LEU A 50 -5.80 -2.92 -4.19
N LEU A 51 -5.43 -2.50 -5.39
CA LEU A 51 -4.39 -3.11 -6.20
C LEU A 51 -3.03 -2.50 -5.88
N ASP A 52 -1.99 -3.33 -5.89
CA ASP A 52 -0.58 -2.89 -5.77
C ASP A 52 0.07 -2.88 -7.16
N PRO A 53 0.46 -1.70 -7.70
CA PRO A 53 1.05 -1.57 -9.03
C PRO A 53 2.41 -2.26 -9.15
N ARG A 54 3.08 -2.57 -8.03
CA ARG A 54 4.43 -3.14 -8.01
C ARG A 54 4.44 -4.64 -8.27
N ILE A 55 3.31 -5.32 -8.09
CA ILE A 55 3.18 -6.76 -8.35
C ILE A 55 3.57 -7.03 -9.82
N GLY A 56 4.53 -7.93 -10.02
CA GLY A 56 5.06 -8.30 -11.33
C GLY A 56 6.02 -7.29 -12.00
N ARG A 57 6.40 -6.19 -11.32
CA ARG A 57 7.18 -5.08 -11.94
C ARG A 57 8.54 -4.79 -11.26
N GLY A 58 8.97 -5.67 -10.35
CA GLY A 58 10.27 -5.59 -9.69
C GLY A 58 10.31 -4.67 -8.46
N PHE A 59 11.51 -4.43 -7.94
CA PHE A 59 11.70 -3.64 -6.72
C PHE A 59 11.83 -2.15 -7.02
N PHE A 60 10.92 -1.36 -6.46
CA PHE A 60 10.99 0.10 -6.46
C PHE A 60 11.63 0.59 -5.15
N SER A 61 12.95 0.41 -5.02
CA SER A 61 13.66 0.80 -3.78
C SER A 61 13.77 2.32 -3.67
N THR A 62 12.98 2.93 -2.78
CA THR A 62 12.88 4.37 -2.62
C THR A 62 13.81 4.92 -1.53
N PHE A 63 14.00 4.20 -0.44
CA PHE A 63 14.98 4.51 0.60
C PHE A 63 16.22 3.61 0.43
N HIS A 64 17.44 3.91 0.90
CA HIS A 64 17.94 5.24 1.22
C HIS A 64 18.67 5.81 -0.01
N ALA A 65 18.17 6.91 -0.58
CA ALA A 65 18.68 7.51 -1.80
C ALA A 65 20.15 7.95 -1.72
N LYS A 66 20.67 8.22 -0.51
CA LYS A 66 22.06 8.64 -0.26
C LYS A 66 23.06 7.48 -0.18
N HIS A 67 22.59 6.24 0.02
CA HIS A 67 23.45 5.06 0.16
C HIS A 67 23.18 4.03 -0.95
N ARG A 68 24.11 3.89 -1.89
CA ARG A 68 23.95 3.04 -3.09
C ARG A 68 23.82 1.54 -2.78
N TRP A 69 24.30 1.09 -1.61
CA TRP A 69 24.40 -0.33 -1.25
C TRP A 69 23.27 -0.82 -0.33
N MET A 70 22.43 0.07 0.20
CA MET A 70 21.35 -0.27 1.13
C MET A 70 20.07 0.44 0.69
N ARG A 71 19.21 -0.27 -0.06
CA ARG A 71 17.95 0.29 -0.53
C ARG A 71 16.75 -0.62 -0.25
N TRP A 72 15.64 -0.01 0.16
CA TRP A 72 14.40 -0.61 0.65
C TRP A 72 13.18 0.05 -0.02
N PRO A 73 12.14 -0.73 -0.38
CA PRO A 73 10.92 -0.21 -1.01
C PRO A 73 9.88 0.21 0.05
N LEU A 74 10.08 1.37 0.67
CA LEU A 74 9.24 1.83 1.79
C LEU A 74 8.02 2.64 1.34
N ASP A 75 8.10 3.28 0.17
CA ASP A 75 6.98 4.04 -0.39
C ASP A 75 6.04 3.14 -1.19
N HIS A 76 4.75 3.34 -0.95
CA HIS A 76 3.68 2.52 -1.48
C HIS A 76 2.69 3.39 -2.26
N VAL A 77 2.12 2.81 -3.30
CA VAL A 77 0.96 3.34 -4.03
C VAL A 77 0.00 2.18 -4.16
N PHE A 78 -1.27 2.38 -3.84
CA PHE A 78 -2.35 1.44 -4.01
C PHE A 78 -3.50 2.14 -4.71
N PHE A 79 -4.25 1.43 -5.55
CA PHE A 79 -5.32 2.05 -6.36
C PHE A 79 -6.53 1.12 -6.47
N SER A 80 -7.73 1.68 -6.53
CA SER A 80 -8.94 0.89 -6.75
C SER A 80 -9.09 0.53 -8.22
N ARG A 81 -9.91 -0.50 -8.52
CA ARG A 81 -10.12 -1.03 -9.88
C ARG A 81 -10.59 0.00 -10.92
N HIS A 82 -11.08 1.16 -10.47
CA HIS A 82 -11.44 2.29 -11.33
C HIS A 82 -10.25 2.94 -12.04
N PHE A 83 -9.02 2.63 -11.62
CA PHE A 83 -7.80 3.10 -12.27
C PHE A 83 -7.03 1.94 -12.87
N ARG A 84 -6.35 2.18 -13.98
CA ARG A 84 -5.40 1.23 -14.58
C ARG A 84 -4.02 1.87 -14.64
N LEU A 85 -3.01 1.14 -14.14
CA LEU A 85 -1.63 1.60 -14.20
C LEU A 85 -1.13 1.64 -15.64
N ARG A 86 -0.72 2.82 -16.10
CA ARG A 86 -0.09 3.05 -17.42
C ARG A 86 1.43 2.93 -17.33
N GLU A 87 2.03 3.60 -16.35
CA GLU A 87 3.47 3.60 -16.14
C GLU A 87 3.78 3.74 -14.64
N MET A 88 4.84 3.08 -14.17
CA MET A 88 5.41 3.33 -12.85
C MET A 88 6.92 3.38 -12.94
N LYS A 89 7.53 4.44 -12.41
CA LYS A 89 8.98 4.64 -12.44
C LYS A 89 9.48 5.34 -11.19
N ARG A 90 10.64 4.89 -10.70
CA ARG A 90 11.41 5.60 -9.68
C ARG A 90 12.26 6.67 -10.36
N LEU A 91 12.10 7.92 -9.94
CA LEU A 91 12.81 9.06 -10.51
C LEU A 91 14.20 9.25 -9.87
N GLY A 92 14.94 10.20 -10.42
CA GLY A 92 16.24 10.62 -9.88
C GLY A 92 16.12 11.26 -8.49
N PRO A 93 17.25 11.38 -7.75
CA PRO A 93 17.24 11.99 -6.42
C PRO A 93 16.91 13.49 -6.51
N ILE A 94 16.16 13.98 -5.53
CA ILE A 94 15.73 15.40 -5.42
C ILE A 94 16.29 16.12 -4.18
N GLY A 95 17.30 15.53 -3.53
CA GLY A 95 17.86 16.03 -2.27
C GLY A 95 17.24 15.41 -1.00
N SER A 96 16.13 14.68 -1.13
CA SER A 96 15.57 13.82 -0.08
C SER A 96 16.40 12.53 0.12
N ASP A 97 16.24 11.91 1.27
CA ASP A 97 16.68 10.54 1.56
C ASP A 97 15.82 9.46 0.89
N HIS A 98 14.68 9.83 0.30
CA HIS A 98 13.83 8.99 -0.55
C HIS A 98 13.93 9.40 -2.03
N PHE A 99 13.82 8.42 -2.93
CA PHE A 99 13.58 8.66 -4.35
C PHE A 99 12.09 8.87 -4.63
N PRO A 100 11.70 9.84 -5.47
CA PRO A 100 10.32 9.99 -5.89
C PRO A 100 9.86 8.79 -6.73
N ILE A 101 8.59 8.43 -6.59
CA ILE A 101 7.88 7.52 -7.47
C ILE A 101 6.91 8.33 -8.33
N LEU A 102 6.95 8.08 -9.64
CA LEU A 102 5.92 8.51 -10.57
C LEU A 102 5.06 7.29 -10.91
N ALA A 103 3.76 7.40 -10.70
CA ALA A 103 2.75 6.45 -11.14
C ALA A 103 1.73 7.18 -12.01
N ASP A 104 1.59 6.73 -13.25
CA ASP A 104 0.63 7.24 -14.24
C ASP A 104 -0.54 6.25 -14.32
N PHE A 105 -1.76 6.78 -14.25
CA PHE A 105 -3.00 6.01 -14.22
C PHE A 105 -3.98 6.54 -15.27
N SER A 106 -4.64 5.63 -15.98
CA SER A 106 -5.88 5.94 -16.69
C SER A 106 -7.07 5.72 -15.76
N PHE A 107 -8.07 6.61 -15.84
CA PHE A 107 -9.34 6.45 -15.13
C PHE A 107 -10.32 5.68 -16.03
N GLU A 108 -10.71 4.49 -15.59
CA GLU A 108 -11.48 3.49 -16.34
C GLU A 108 -12.56 2.86 -15.42
N PRO A 109 -13.55 3.64 -14.94
CA PRO A 109 -14.50 3.17 -13.93
C PRO A 109 -15.40 2.02 -14.38
N GLU A 110 -15.63 1.87 -15.69
CA GLU A 110 -16.49 0.83 -16.28
C GLU A 110 -15.72 -0.45 -16.66
N ASN A 111 -14.39 -0.40 -16.71
CA ASN A 111 -13.54 -1.51 -17.16
C ASN A 111 -12.66 -2.05 -16.01
N GLY A 112 -13.12 -1.94 -14.76
CA GLY A 112 -12.35 -2.40 -13.61
C GLY A 112 -12.41 -3.92 -13.37
N ASP A 113 -13.36 -4.62 -13.99
CA ASP A 113 -13.66 -6.03 -13.72
C ASP A 113 -12.58 -6.99 -14.23
N ASP A 114 -11.73 -6.57 -15.16
CA ASP A 114 -10.58 -7.36 -15.64
C ASP A 114 -9.35 -7.26 -14.74
N GLN A 115 -9.43 -6.49 -13.64
CA GLN A 115 -8.39 -6.42 -12.63
C GLN A 115 -8.78 -7.22 -11.39
N ASP A 116 -7.97 -8.22 -11.04
CA ASP A 116 -8.18 -9.08 -9.87
C ASP A 116 -7.59 -8.44 -8.60
N PRO A 117 -8.41 -7.91 -7.67
CA PRO A 117 -7.95 -7.48 -6.37
C PRO A 117 -7.63 -8.71 -5.52
N PRO A 118 -6.90 -8.52 -4.42
CA PRO A 118 -6.63 -9.63 -3.53
C PRO A 118 -7.93 -10.15 -2.89
N ASP A 119 -8.05 -11.47 -2.82
CA ASP A 119 -9.14 -12.13 -2.11
C ASP A 119 -8.99 -11.90 -0.60
N MET A 120 -10.12 -11.68 0.07
CA MET A 120 -10.16 -11.68 1.53
C MET A 120 -10.11 -13.11 2.06
N ASP A 121 -9.19 -13.38 2.98
CA ASP A 121 -9.12 -14.67 3.65
C ASP A 121 -10.07 -14.74 4.85
N ALA A 122 -10.52 -15.96 5.17
CA ALA A 122 -11.31 -16.23 6.36
C ALA A 122 -10.52 -15.82 7.63
N GLY A 123 -10.92 -14.70 8.23
CA GLY A 123 -10.29 -14.15 9.44
C GLY A 123 -9.54 -12.82 9.25
N ASP A 124 -9.45 -12.29 8.03
CA ASP A 124 -8.80 -10.98 7.78
C ASP A 124 -9.52 -9.83 8.50
N GLU A 125 -10.85 -9.84 8.51
CA GLU A 125 -11.63 -8.86 9.27
C GLU A 125 -11.27 -8.89 10.75
N HIS A 126 -11.31 -10.08 11.35
CA HIS A 126 -10.98 -10.28 12.76
C HIS A 126 -9.52 -9.90 13.08
N ALA A 127 -8.59 -10.23 12.18
CA ALA A 127 -7.18 -9.84 12.33
C ALA A 127 -7.01 -8.32 12.29
N ALA A 128 -7.76 -7.63 11.43
CA ALA A 128 -7.76 -6.18 11.36
C ALA A 128 -8.38 -5.55 12.61
N GLU A 129 -9.51 -6.07 13.12
CA GLU A 129 -10.14 -5.60 14.37
C GLU A 129 -9.16 -5.68 15.53
N ARG A 130 -8.59 -6.86 15.74
CA ARG A 130 -7.64 -7.10 16.83
C ARG A 130 -6.44 -6.14 16.78
N LYS A 131 -5.88 -5.87 15.60
CA LYS A 131 -4.75 -4.93 15.46
C LYS A 131 -5.17 -3.51 15.81
N ILE A 132 -6.37 -3.09 15.40
CA ILE A 132 -6.91 -1.76 15.72
C ILE A 132 -7.20 -1.63 17.22
N GLU A 133 -7.80 -2.64 17.84
CA GLU A 133 -8.08 -2.66 19.29
C GLU A 133 -6.80 -2.62 20.13
N ASN A 134 -5.83 -3.48 19.82
CA ASN A 134 -4.54 -3.50 20.52
C ASN A 134 -3.78 -2.16 20.45
N ALA A 135 -4.01 -1.36 19.40
CA ALA A 135 -3.43 -0.03 19.28
C ALA A 135 -4.17 1.03 20.12
N ARG A 136 -5.47 0.83 20.41
CA ARG A 136 -6.26 1.71 21.28
C ARG A 136 -5.98 1.49 22.76
N ASP A 137 -5.65 0.27 23.13
CA ASP A 137 -5.37 -0.13 24.52
C ASP A 137 -3.93 0.19 24.98
N ARG A 138 -3.15 0.91 24.15
CA ARG A 138 -1.79 1.36 24.43
C ARG A 138 -1.74 2.87 24.62
#